data_AF-A0A3A8FWV7-F1
#
_entry.id   AF-A0A3A8FWV7-F1
#
_cell.length_a   1.000
_cell.length_b   1.000
_cell.length_c   1.000
_cell.angle_alpha   90.00
_cell.angle_beta   90.00
_cell.angle_gamma   90.00
#
_symmetry.space_group_name_H-M   'P 1'
#
loop_
_entity.id
_entity.type
_entity.pdbx_description
1 polymer ?
#
loop_
_entity_poly.entity_id
_entity_poly.type
_entity_poly.pdbx_seq_one_letter_code
_entity_poly.pdbx_strand_id
1 'polypeptide(L)'
;MRGVSVARRAFPAVLLLAGCLRSTPTRDSWTNDASIKFPQFFEQPAVEAGADGRTVELSGTILHALDAAAADFLGPQDANTPCVDRRESHRNRVIQRQGILFIRIDEDPQACGLTVPALHSGAQYAVGSDGRSLRRLRDGEPDESMEPTDAGHGILVPTSEVGRSFDPPDGSVPLPFIQTPGLDTGTGVRHGP
;
A
#
# COMPACT_ATOMS: atom_id res chain seq x y z
N MET A 1 23.50 77.56 -26.21
CA MET A 1 22.06 77.79 -26.00
C MET A 1 21.56 76.81 -24.96
N ARG A 2 20.80 77.31 -23.97
CA ARG A 2 20.15 76.54 -22.89
C ARG A 2 18.93 75.77 -23.41
N GLY A 3 18.55 74.69 -22.74
CA GLY A 3 17.27 73.98 -22.89
C GLY A 3 17.36 72.55 -22.39
N VAL A 4 17.28 72.30 -21.07
CA VAL A 4 16.10 71.92 -20.28
C VAL A 4 15.74 70.42 -20.38
N SER A 5 15.61 69.85 -19.19
CA SER A 5 15.49 68.44 -18.80
C SER A 5 14.08 67.84 -18.91
N VAL A 6 13.97 66.57 -18.43
CA VAL A 6 12.77 65.81 -17.98
C VAL A 6 12.16 64.93 -19.11
N ALA A 7 11.84 63.64 -18.97
CA ALA A 7 11.46 62.83 -17.82
C ALA A 7 11.77 61.33 -18.00
N ARG A 8 11.92 60.63 -16.87
CA ARG A 8 11.77 59.19 -16.66
C ARG A 8 10.68 58.54 -17.54
N ARG A 9 10.93 57.32 -18.00
CA ARG A 9 10.00 56.19 -17.84
C ARG A 9 10.74 54.86 -17.87
N ALA A 10 10.61 54.15 -16.75
CA ALA A 10 11.03 52.78 -16.55
C ALA A 10 10.30 51.85 -17.54
N PHE A 11 11.03 50.96 -18.20
CA PHE A 11 10.45 49.75 -18.76
C PHE A 11 10.68 48.62 -17.75
N PRO A 12 9.62 48.03 -17.18
CA PRO A 12 9.75 46.98 -16.18
C PRO A 12 10.31 45.72 -16.84
N ALA A 13 11.17 45.04 -16.07
CA ALA A 13 11.70 43.72 -16.37
C ALA A 13 10.56 42.73 -16.64
N VAL A 14 10.46 42.23 -17.87
CA VAL A 14 9.70 41.01 -18.18
C VAL A 14 10.63 39.84 -17.87
N LEU A 15 10.69 39.49 -16.59
CA LEU A 15 11.28 38.26 -16.09
C LEU A 15 10.21 37.60 -15.22
N LEU A 16 10.11 36.27 -15.32
CA LEU A 16 9.35 35.35 -14.46
C LEU A 16 7.96 34.90 -14.96
N LEU A 17 7.92 34.19 -16.09
CA LEU A 17 6.87 33.17 -16.34
C LEU A 17 7.44 31.88 -16.93
N ALA A 18 8.68 31.51 -16.59
CA ALA A 18 9.15 30.13 -16.71
C ALA A 18 8.86 29.42 -15.37
N GLY A 19 7.57 29.23 -15.08
CA GLY A 19 7.19 28.33 -13.99
C GLY A 19 7.67 26.94 -14.37
N CYS A 20 8.55 26.35 -13.56
CA CYS A 20 8.84 24.92 -13.67
C CYS A 20 7.50 24.21 -13.57
N LEU A 21 6.98 23.67 -14.68
CA LEU A 21 5.96 22.63 -14.60
C LEU A 21 6.59 21.54 -13.75
N ARG A 22 6.20 21.46 -12.47
CA ARG A 22 6.40 20.25 -11.70
C ARG A 22 5.59 19.23 -12.46
N SER A 23 6.24 18.38 -13.25
CA SER A 23 5.62 17.18 -13.77
C SER A 23 4.98 16.50 -12.56
N THR A 24 3.65 16.49 -12.52
CA THR A 24 2.95 15.51 -11.69
C THR A 24 3.54 14.19 -12.11
N PRO A 25 4.13 13.40 -11.20
CA PRO A 25 4.57 12.07 -11.57
C PRO A 25 3.32 11.37 -12.09
N THR A 26 3.25 11.21 -13.42
CA THR A 26 2.41 10.18 -14.02
C THR A 26 2.81 8.94 -13.27
N ARG A 27 1.90 8.37 -12.47
CA ARG A 27 2.10 7.07 -11.82
C ARG A 27 2.84 6.22 -12.85
N ASP A 28 4.11 5.92 -12.58
CA ASP A 28 4.91 5.15 -13.53
C ASP A 28 4.08 3.91 -13.82
N SER A 29 3.82 3.68 -15.11
CA SER A 29 3.09 2.52 -15.56
C SER A 29 3.89 1.31 -15.10
N TRP A 30 3.54 0.75 -13.95
CA TRP A 30 4.19 -0.45 -13.48
C TRP A 30 3.84 -1.54 -14.49
N THR A 31 4.86 -2.27 -14.94
CA THR A 31 4.64 -3.45 -15.77
C THR A 31 4.08 -4.54 -14.86
N ASN A 32 3.05 -5.27 -15.26
CA ASN A 32 2.64 -6.48 -14.54
C ASN A 32 3.35 -7.71 -15.11
N ASP A 33 4.67 -7.78 -14.94
CA ASP A 33 5.44 -8.91 -15.44
C ASP A 33 5.23 -10.14 -14.55
N ALA A 34 4.20 -10.93 -14.86
CA ALA A 34 3.86 -12.16 -14.13
C ALA A 34 4.92 -13.27 -14.22
N SER A 35 5.94 -13.12 -15.08
CA SER A 35 7.08 -14.05 -15.11
C SER A 35 7.99 -13.90 -13.89
N ILE A 36 7.99 -12.73 -13.24
CA ILE A 36 8.79 -12.43 -12.05
C ILE A 36 8.11 -13.02 -10.82
N LYS A 37 8.64 -14.12 -10.26
CA LYS A 37 8.12 -14.71 -9.01
C LYS A 37 8.64 -13.96 -7.78
N PHE A 38 7.78 -13.73 -6.80
CA PHE A 38 8.20 -13.19 -5.51
C PHE A 38 8.99 -14.22 -4.70
N PRO A 39 10.07 -13.80 -4.01
CA PRO A 39 10.78 -14.67 -3.09
C PRO A 39 9.97 -14.89 -1.81
N GLN A 40 10.30 -15.94 -1.06
CA GLN A 40 9.79 -16.16 0.29
C GLN A 40 10.48 -15.18 1.26
N PHE A 41 9.82 -14.06 1.59
CA PHE A 41 10.39 -12.97 2.42
C PHE A 41 10.69 -13.34 3.88
N PHE A 42 10.13 -14.46 4.36
CA PHE A 42 10.22 -14.89 5.75
C PHE A 42 11.01 -16.19 5.95
N GLU A 43 11.54 -16.80 4.89
CA GLU A 43 12.42 -17.97 5.01
C GLU A 43 13.70 -17.67 5.79
N GLN A 44 14.19 -16.43 5.69
CA GLN A 44 15.39 -15.97 6.40
C GLN A 44 15.06 -14.73 7.23
N PRO A 45 15.61 -14.60 8.46
CA PRO A 45 15.48 -13.38 9.24
C PRO A 45 16.09 -12.20 8.48
N ALA A 46 15.36 -11.09 8.42
CA ALA A 46 15.92 -9.84 7.93
C ALA A 46 16.86 -9.24 8.99
N VAL A 47 17.93 -8.58 8.55
CA VAL A 47 18.74 -7.73 9.44
C VAL A 47 17.95 -6.45 9.66
N GLU A 48 17.32 -6.33 10.84
CA GLU A 48 16.56 -5.13 11.20
C GLU A 48 17.51 -3.98 11.50
N ALA A 49 17.31 -2.85 10.82
CA ALA A 49 18.10 -1.64 11.02
C ALA A 49 17.89 -1.14 12.46
N GLY A 50 18.97 -1.10 13.25
CA GLY A 50 18.95 -0.63 14.63
C GLY A 50 18.72 -1.71 15.70
N ALA A 51 18.47 -2.98 15.35
CA ALA A 51 18.22 -4.03 16.35
C ALA A 51 19.44 -4.32 17.25
N ASP A 52 20.64 -4.41 16.67
CA ASP A 52 21.87 -4.77 17.41
C ASP A 52 22.82 -3.58 17.65
N GLY A 53 22.35 -2.34 17.44
CA GLY A 53 23.19 -1.14 17.46
C GLY A 53 24.26 -1.10 16.35
N ARG A 54 24.23 -2.04 15.41
CA ARG A 54 25.11 -2.09 14.25
C ARG A 54 24.64 -1.11 13.18
N THR A 55 25.59 -0.46 12.53
CA THR A 55 25.33 0.36 11.34
C THR A 55 24.92 -0.54 10.17
N VAL A 56 23.80 -0.22 9.53
CA VAL A 56 23.35 -0.81 8.27
C VAL A 56 23.48 0.25 7.19
N GLU A 57 24.13 -0.09 6.08
CA GLU A 57 24.22 0.78 4.91
C GLU A 57 23.12 0.41 3.91
N LEU A 58 22.32 1.40 3.52
CA LEU A 58 21.30 1.28 2.48
C LEU A 58 21.71 2.14 1.29
N SER A 59 21.77 1.54 0.10
CA SER A 59 22.11 2.29 -1.11
C SER A 59 20.98 3.25 -1.49
N GLY A 60 21.33 4.34 -2.19
CA GLY A 60 20.34 5.29 -2.71
C GLY A 60 19.29 4.63 -3.61
N THR A 61 19.66 3.59 -4.36
CA THR A 61 18.74 2.80 -5.19
C THR A 61 17.70 2.07 -4.33
N ILE A 62 18.10 1.48 -3.19
CA ILE A 62 17.17 0.84 -2.26
C ILE A 62 16.22 1.88 -1.67
N LEU A 63 16.74 3.02 -1.22
CA LEU A 63 15.93 4.10 -0.64
C LEU A 63 14.90 4.64 -1.65
N HIS A 64 15.30 4.81 -2.90
CA HIS A 64 14.39 5.25 -3.96
C HIS A 64 13.31 4.22 -4.27
N ALA A 65 13.67 2.94 -4.38
CA ALA A 65 12.72 1.86 -4.62
C ALA A 65 11.70 1.71 -3.48
N LEU A 66 12.15 1.88 -2.23
CA LEU A 66 11.27 1.90 -1.05
C LEU A 66 10.30 3.08 -1.09
N ASP A 67 10.77 4.28 -1.42
CA ASP A 67 9.90 5.47 -1.55
C ASP A 67 8.85 5.29 -2.65
N ALA A 68 9.25 4.75 -3.81
CA ALA A 68 8.33 4.46 -4.92
C ALA A 68 7.27 3.41 -4.55
N ALA A 69 7.69 2.29 -3.93
CA ALA A 69 6.77 1.24 -3.50
C ALA A 69 5.79 1.75 -2.42
N ALA A 70 6.30 2.49 -1.43
CA ALA A 70 5.46 3.06 -0.37
C ALA A 70 4.48 4.12 -0.92
N ALA A 71 4.91 4.95 -1.89
CA ALA A 71 4.03 5.92 -2.54
C ALA A 71 2.92 5.25 -3.36
N ASP A 72 3.19 4.13 -4.05
CA ASP A 72 2.16 3.38 -4.78
C ASP A 72 1.19 2.67 -3.83
N PHE A 73 1.68 2.08 -2.74
CA PHE A 73 0.88 1.32 -1.80
C PHE A 73 0.02 2.23 -0.90
N LEU A 74 0.65 3.16 -0.19
CA LEU A 74 0.03 4.00 0.85
C LEU A 74 -0.54 5.32 0.31
N GLY A 75 -0.18 5.67 -0.92
CA GLY A 75 -0.62 6.93 -1.52
C GLY A 75 0.00 8.17 -0.87
N PRO A 76 -0.57 9.35 -1.16
CA PRO A 76 -0.11 10.63 -0.60
C PRO A 76 -0.20 10.67 0.92
N GLN A 77 0.76 11.34 1.56
CA GLN A 77 0.87 11.46 3.02
C GLN A 77 0.72 12.91 3.43
N ASP A 78 -0.08 13.16 4.45
CA ASP A 78 -0.23 14.48 5.08
C ASP A 78 -0.46 14.36 6.60
N ALA A 79 -0.61 15.50 7.28
CA ALA A 79 -0.77 15.54 8.72
C ALA A 79 -2.02 14.80 9.24
N ASN A 80 -3.03 14.62 8.39
CA ASN A 80 -4.30 13.96 8.69
C ASN A 80 -4.34 12.49 8.26
N THR A 81 -3.29 11.96 7.62
CA THR A 81 -3.21 10.53 7.27
C THR A 81 -3.46 9.68 8.53
N PRO A 82 -4.45 8.77 8.52
CA PRO A 82 -4.71 7.85 9.63
C PRO A 82 -3.46 7.07 9.99
N CYS A 83 -3.26 6.76 11.28
CA CYS A 83 -2.02 6.12 11.75
C CYS A 83 -1.67 4.87 10.94
N VAL A 84 -2.65 4.00 10.69
CA VAL A 84 -2.46 2.73 9.96
C VAL A 84 -2.06 2.92 8.50
N ASP A 85 -2.28 4.09 7.92
CA ASP A 85 -1.93 4.41 6.52
C ASP A 85 -0.60 5.19 6.44
N ARG A 86 0.02 5.49 7.58
CA ARG A 86 1.28 6.24 7.61
C ARG A 86 2.47 5.34 7.29
N ARG A 87 3.44 5.90 6.58
CA ARG A 87 4.68 5.20 6.20
C ARG A 87 5.44 4.64 7.41
N GLU A 88 5.49 5.37 8.51
CA GLU A 88 6.15 4.95 9.74
C GLU A 88 5.47 3.76 10.46
N SER A 89 4.21 3.50 10.14
CA SER A 89 3.43 2.39 10.71
C SER A 89 3.57 1.09 9.93
N HIS A 90 4.56 1.01 9.03
CA HIS A 90 4.82 -0.15 8.19
C HIS A 90 6.26 -0.63 8.30
N ARG A 91 6.44 -1.95 8.27
CA ARG A 91 7.74 -2.62 8.16
C ARG A 91 8.00 -2.97 6.71
N ASN A 92 9.23 -2.69 6.28
CA ASN A 92 9.69 -2.96 4.93
C ASN A 92 10.80 -4.02 4.97
N ARG A 93 10.63 -5.11 4.23
CA ARG A 93 11.68 -6.12 4.02
C ARG A 93 12.15 -6.06 2.58
N VAL A 94 13.47 -6.05 2.39
CA VAL A 94 14.09 -5.94 1.06
C VAL A 94 14.99 -7.12 0.79
N ILE A 95 14.82 -7.75 -0.37
CA ILE A 95 15.68 -8.81 -0.89
C ILE A 95 16.18 -8.36 -2.26
N GLN A 96 17.50 -8.38 -2.48
CA GLN A 96 18.08 -8.08 -3.79
C GLN A 96 18.51 -9.39 -4.48
N ARG A 97 18.01 -9.66 -5.69
CA ARG A 97 18.42 -10.81 -6.52
C ARG A 97 18.49 -10.41 -7.99
N GLN A 98 19.58 -10.76 -8.67
CA GLN A 98 19.72 -10.63 -10.13
C GLN A 98 19.41 -9.22 -10.67
N GLY A 99 19.71 -8.16 -9.90
CA GLY A 99 19.45 -6.78 -10.30
C GLY A 99 18.01 -6.29 -10.06
N ILE A 100 17.16 -7.11 -9.43
CA ILE A 100 15.81 -6.74 -8.98
C ILE A 100 15.80 -6.60 -7.46
N LEU A 101 15.15 -5.55 -6.98
CA LEU A 101 14.81 -5.32 -5.58
C LEU A 101 13.39 -5.82 -5.33
N PHE A 102 13.28 -6.85 -4.50
CA PHE A 102 12.02 -7.38 -4.01
C PHE A 102 11.72 -6.73 -2.66
N ILE A 103 10.56 -6.07 -2.56
CA ILE A 103 10.13 -5.34 -1.38
C ILE A 103 8.82 -5.95 -0.88
N ARG A 104 8.76 -6.27 0.41
CA ARG A 104 7.54 -6.61 1.12
C ARG A 104 7.24 -5.47 2.09
N ILE A 105 6.03 -4.95 2.03
CA ILE A 105 5.50 -3.94 2.95
C ILE A 105 4.42 -4.64 3.78
N ASP A 106 4.54 -4.56 5.10
CA ASP A 106 3.57 -5.08 6.06
C ASP A 106 3.24 -3.99 7.09
N GLU A 107 1.98 -3.90 7.51
CA GLU A 107 1.60 -3.07 8.67
C GLU A 107 2.32 -3.53 9.94
N ASP A 108 2.80 -2.56 10.74
CA ASP A 108 3.19 -2.78 12.12
C ASP A 108 2.06 -2.33 13.05
N PRO A 109 1.19 -3.24 13.52
CA PRO A 109 0.06 -2.86 14.36
C PRO A 109 0.51 -2.19 15.67
N GLN A 110 1.72 -2.51 16.17
CA GLN A 110 2.24 -1.92 17.40
C GLN A 110 2.54 -0.42 17.25
N ALA A 111 2.89 0.04 16.03
CA ALA A 111 3.13 1.46 15.76
C ALA A 111 1.89 2.34 16.03
N CYS A 112 0.70 1.75 15.90
CA CYS A 112 -0.58 2.42 16.13
C CYS A 112 -1.30 1.95 17.41
N GLY A 113 -0.62 1.19 18.30
CA GLY A 113 -1.22 0.66 19.53
C GLY A 113 -2.26 -0.45 19.28
N LEU A 114 -2.23 -1.10 18.13
CA LEU A 114 -3.06 -2.24 17.77
C LEU A 114 -2.32 -3.55 18.07
N THR A 115 -3.05 -4.65 18.25
CA THR A 115 -2.48 -5.97 18.52
C THR A 115 -2.49 -6.89 17.30
N VAL A 116 -3.34 -6.61 16.31
CA VAL A 116 -3.50 -7.42 15.09
C VAL A 116 -3.46 -6.52 13.86
N PRO A 117 -2.81 -6.94 12.77
CA PRO A 117 -2.83 -6.21 11.51
C PRO A 117 -4.20 -6.34 10.83
N ALA A 118 -4.54 -5.40 9.95
CA ALA A 118 -5.71 -5.55 9.09
C ALA A 118 -5.50 -6.64 8.03
N LEU A 119 -6.59 -7.25 7.55
CA LEU A 119 -6.53 -8.47 6.72
C LEU A 119 -5.81 -8.31 5.37
N HIS A 120 -5.71 -7.08 4.85
CA HIS A 120 -5.14 -6.75 3.54
C HIS A 120 -4.08 -5.63 3.65
N SER A 121 -3.32 -5.61 4.74
CA SER A 121 -2.42 -4.50 5.08
C SER A 121 -0.98 -4.67 4.59
N GLY A 122 -0.80 -5.49 3.55
CA GLY A 122 0.51 -5.70 2.94
C GLY A 122 0.51 -5.74 1.43
N ALA A 123 1.71 -5.62 0.87
CA ALA A 123 1.95 -5.72 -0.56
C ALA A 123 3.39 -6.15 -0.86
N GLN A 124 3.57 -6.72 -2.04
CA GLN A 124 4.86 -7.13 -2.58
C GLN A 124 5.15 -6.34 -3.86
N TYR A 125 6.40 -5.91 -4.03
CA TYR A 125 6.87 -5.16 -5.19
C TYR A 125 8.18 -5.75 -5.72
N ALA A 126 8.30 -5.84 -7.04
CA ALA A 126 9.55 -6.09 -7.73
C ALA A 126 9.94 -4.81 -8.45
N VAL A 127 11.11 -4.26 -8.14
CA VAL A 127 11.61 -2.99 -8.68
C VAL A 127 12.94 -3.24 -9.38
N GLY A 128 13.05 -2.77 -10.61
CA GLY A 128 14.28 -2.85 -11.39
C GLY A 128 15.40 -2.00 -10.79
N SER A 129 16.63 -2.25 -11.21
CA SER A 129 17.79 -1.41 -10.84
C SER A 129 17.67 0.05 -11.30
N ASP A 130 16.82 0.31 -12.29
CA ASP A 130 16.45 1.63 -12.80
C ASP A 130 15.36 2.33 -11.97
N GLY A 131 14.85 1.69 -10.91
CA GLY A 131 13.81 2.22 -10.03
C GLY A 131 12.38 2.00 -10.52
N ARG A 132 12.18 1.39 -11.70
CA ARG A 132 10.84 1.12 -12.24
C ARG A 132 10.20 -0.09 -11.57
N SER A 133 8.93 0.00 -11.21
CA SER A 133 8.15 -1.13 -10.73
C SER A 133 7.88 -2.12 -11.88
N LEU A 134 8.39 -3.34 -11.73
CA LEU A 134 8.28 -4.44 -12.70
C LEU A 134 7.14 -5.41 -12.39
N ARG A 135 6.69 -5.45 -11.12
CA ARG A 135 5.54 -6.23 -10.66
C ARG A 135 5.08 -5.72 -9.29
N ARG A 136 3.77 -5.82 -9.00
CA ARG A 136 3.22 -5.70 -7.64
C ARG A 136 2.18 -6.78 -7.38
N LEU A 137 1.95 -7.10 -6.12
CA LEU A 137 0.87 -7.97 -5.66
C LEU A 137 0.44 -7.53 -4.26
N ARG A 138 -0.82 -7.14 -4.10
CA ARG A 138 -1.39 -6.78 -2.78
C ARG A 138 -1.93 -8.01 -2.07
N ASP A 139 -1.97 -7.96 -0.74
CA ASP A 139 -2.55 -9.06 0.03
C ASP A 139 -4.04 -9.24 -0.30
N GLY A 140 -4.41 -10.47 -0.68
CA GLY A 140 -5.76 -10.80 -1.16
C GLY A 140 -5.93 -10.70 -2.68
N GLU A 141 -4.97 -10.15 -3.42
CA GLU A 141 -4.95 -10.28 -4.88
C GLU A 141 -4.46 -11.68 -5.29
N PRO A 142 -5.04 -12.31 -6.33
CA PRO A 142 -4.57 -13.58 -6.84
C PRO A 142 -3.17 -13.41 -7.45
N ASP A 143 -2.25 -14.31 -7.10
CA ASP A 143 -0.97 -14.40 -7.79
C ASP A 143 -1.18 -15.13 -9.14
N GLU A 144 -1.34 -14.35 -10.22
CA GLU A 144 -1.47 -14.84 -11.61
C GLU A 144 -0.31 -15.73 -12.09
N SER A 145 0.78 -15.76 -11.32
CA SER A 145 1.94 -16.58 -11.60
C SER A 145 1.83 -17.98 -10.96
N MET A 146 0.89 -18.19 -10.03
CA MET A 146 0.60 -19.48 -9.46
C MET A 146 -0.48 -20.17 -10.30
N GLU A 147 -0.27 -21.45 -10.61
CA GLU A 147 -1.33 -22.26 -11.20
C GLU A 147 -2.48 -22.40 -10.19
N PRO A 148 -3.75 -22.17 -10.60
CA PRO A 148 -4.89 -22.41 -9.75
C PRO A 148 -4.83 -23.86 -9.24
N THR A 149 -4.62 -24.01 -7.94
CA THR A 149 -4.71 -25.32 -7.33
C THR A 149 -6.19 -25.56 -7.10
N ASP A 150 -6.77 -26.51 -7.85
CA ASP A 150 -8.11 -27.00 -7.53
C ASP A 150 -8.09 -27.49 -6.08
N ALA A 151 -9.09 -27.11 -5.28
CA ALA A 151 -9.25 -27.56 -3.90
C ALA A 151 -9.53 -29.07 -3.79
N GLY A 152 -9.41 -29.80 -4.92
CA GLY A 152 -9.77 -31.18 -5.09
C GLY A 152 -11.26 -31.32 -5.40
N HIS A 153 -11.70 -32.54 -5.68
CA HIS A 153 -13.12 -32.84 -5.74
C HIS A 153 -13.72 -32.59 -4.35
N GLY A 154 -14.33 -31.42 -4.17
CA GLY A 154 -15.11 -31.13 -2.98
C GLY A 154 -16.14 -32.23 -2.79
N ILE A 155 -16.23 -32.78 -1.59
CA ILE A 155 -17.45 -33.51 -1.21
C ILE A 155 -18.57 -32.49 -1.36
N LEU A 156 -19.58 -32.79 -2.17
CA LEU A 156 -20.78 -31.96 -2.29
C LEU A 156 -21.39 -31.86 -0.88
N VAL A 157 -21.11 -30.77 -0.17
CA VAL A 157 -21.85 -30.44 1.03
C VAL A 157 -23.29 -30.24 0.57
N PRO A 158 -24.28 -30.97 1.09
CA PRO A 158 -25.67 -30.74 0.77
C PRO A 158 -25.96 -29.24 0.90
N THR A 159 -26.53 -28.64 -0.15
CA THR A 159 -26.85 -27.19 -0.22
C THR A 159 -27.74 -26.71 0.94
N SER A 160 -28.27 -27.64 1.73
CA SER A 160 -29.06 -27.43 2.93
C SER A 160 -28.27 -27.07 4.20
N GLU A 161 -26.93 -27.08 4.18
CA GLU A 161 -26.10 -26.80 5.38
C GLU A 161 -25.24 -25.54 5.29
N VAL A 162 -24.98 -25.01 4.08
CA VAL A 162 -24.28 -23.74 3.93
C VAL A 162 -25.25 -22.60 4.26
N GLY A 163 -25.09 -21.98 5.42
CA GLY A 163 -25.92 -20.87 5.89
C GLY A 163 -26.81 -21.18 7.10
N ARG A 164 -26.74 -22.39 7.68
CA ARG A 164 -27.34 -22.59 9.00
C ARG A 164 -26.48 -21.85 10.02
N SER A 165 -27.05 -20.79 10.59
CA SER A 165 -26.58 -20.26 11.87
C SER A 165 -26.45 -21.45 12.82
N PHE A 166 -25.26 -21.65 13.39
CA PHE A 166 -25.13 -22.60 14.49
C PHE A 166 -26.06 -22.11 15.59
N ASP A 167 -27.11 -22.88 15.91
CA ASP A 167 -27.84 -22.63 17.14
C ASP A 167 -26.82 -22.78 18.27
N PRO A 168 -26.64 -21.75 19.12
CA PRO A 168 -25.71 -21.85 20.22
C PRO A 168 -26.13 -23.04 21.09
N PRO A 169 -25.20 -23.89 21.58
CA PRO A 169 -25.57 -24.94 22.52
C PRO A 169 -26.31 -24.34 23.71
N ASP A 170 -27.33 -25.03 24.21
CA ASP A 170 -28.19 -24.55 25.31
C ASP A 170 -27.33 -24.00 26.46
N GLY A 171 -27.52 -22.70 26.76
CA GLY A 171 -26.75 -21.98 27.79
C GLY A 171 -25.59 -21.13 27.28
N SER A 172 -25.38 -21.04 25.96
CA SER A 172 -24.37 -20.14 25.39
C SER A 172 -24.82 -18.68 25.48
N VAL A 173 -23.98 -17.83 26.09
CA VAL A 173 -24.19 -16.39 26.14
C VAL A 173 -23.77 -15.78 24.80
N PRO A 174 -24.58 -14.93 24.15
CA PRO A 174 -24.20 -14.29 22.89
C PRO A 174 -22.92 -13.49 23.07
N LEU A 175 -21.96 -13.67 22.16
CA LEU A 175 -20.73 -12.90 22.15
C LEU A 175 -21.06 -11.40 22.05
N PRO A 176 -20.33 -10.52 22.77
CA PRO A 176 -20.73 -9.12 22.95
C PRO A 176 -20.85 -8.33 21.65
N PHE A 177 -20.18 -8.76 20.58
CA PHE A 177 -20.25 -8.15 19.25
C PHE A 177 -21.53 -8.48 18.47
N ILE A 178 -22.32 -9.49 18.88
CA ILE A 178 -23.62 -9.83 18.27
C ILE A 178 -24.75 -8.98 18.90
N GLN A 179 -24.53 -8.42 20.08
CA GLN A 179 -25.56 -7.73 20.86
C GLN A 179 -25.83 -6.30 20.40
N THR A 180 -25.06 -5.77 19.44
CA THR A 180 -25.29 -4.43 18.90
C THR A 180 -25.87 -4.57 17.50
N PRO A 181 -27.14 -4.22 17.27
CA PRO A 181 -27.64 -4.01 15.92
C PRO A 181 -26.88 -2.82 15.34
N GLY A 182 -25.81 -3.09 14.61
CA GLY A 182 -25.24 -2.12 13.68
C GLY A 182 -26.30 -1.86 12.62
N LEU A 183 -26.65 -0.59 12.43
CA LEU A 183 -27.58 -0.16 11.40
C LEU A 183 -27.01 -0.56 10.03
N ASP A 184 -27.53 -1.63 9.44
CA ASP A 184 -27.19 -2.01 8.08
C ASP A 184 -27.48 -0.85 7.13
N THR A 185 -26.46 -0.40 6.42
CA THR A 185 -26.57 0.62 5.38
C THR A 185 -27.18 -0.04 4.13
N GLY A 186 -28.50 -0.04 4.07
CA GLY A 186 -29.25 -0.61 2.94
C GLY A 186 -30.76 -0.37 3.05
N THR A 187 -31.19 0.87 3.29
CA THR A 187 -32.61 1.22 3.24
C THR A 187 -33.15 1.21 1.81
N GLY A 188 -33.62 0.05 1.36
CA GLY A 188 -34.46 -0.11 0.19
C GLY A 188 -35.91 -0.35 0.59
N VAL A 189 -36.60 0.67 1.12
CA VAL A 189 -38.06 0.60 1.30
C VAL A 189 -38.70 0.57 -0.09
N ARG A 190 -39.35 -0.54 -0.46
CA ARG A 190 -40.40 -0.54 -1.48
C ARG A 190 -41.71 -0.96 -0.85
N HIS A 191 -42.64 -0.01 -0.83
CA HIS A 191 -44.05 -0.25 -0.54
C HIS A 191 -44.79 -0.75 -1.78
N GLY A 192 -45.65 -1.75 -1.55
CA GLY A 192 -46.94 -1.92 -2.20
C GLY A 192 -47.07 -3.11 -3.16
N PRO A 193 -48.31 -3.48 -3.55
CA PRO A 193 -49.62 -3.10 -2.98
C PRO A 193 -50.16 -4.10 -1.94
#